data_AF-A0A3S0DEH5-F1
#
_entry.id   AF-A0A3S0DEH5-F1
#
_cell.length_a   1.000
_cell.length_b   1.000
_cell.length_c   1.000
_cell.angle_alpha   90.00
_cell.angle_beta   90.00
_cell.angle_gamma   90.00
#
_symmetry.space_group_name_H-M   'P 1'
#
loop_
_entity.id
_entity.type
_entity.pdbx_description
1 polymer ?
#
loop_
_entity_poly.entity_id
_entity_poly.type
_entity_poly.pdbx_seq_one_letter_code
_entity_poly.pdbx_strand_id
1 'polypeptide(L)'
;MDLDFFNAAGEGDRPTFLRLVDEHLDRVAKFVKRRGVPCVAVMNHQQMLRFVDDSGCDTLLNVDTHSDLAEADVTEFSCGTWVSYVSWRKKGRYVWHHGYTAYRGDCSGNVNLFRPRPRFERGQLSGWNDVIHRRSIKMPALTNNITSIGVCLSPSYVDYAKETGDMLRDWVKKHNIRYVKGRLDEHFAFTRTPPK
;
A
#
# COMPACT_ATOMS: atom_id res chain seq x y z
N MET A 1 8.43 1.27 11.13
CA MET A 1 7.61 1.80 10.02
C MET A 1 7.49 0.70 8.99
N ASP A 2 6.28 0.31 8.67
CA ASP A 2 6.02 -0.56 7.54
C ASP A 2 5.92 0.29 6.30
N LEU A 3 6.67 -0.11 5.30
CA LEU A 3 6.48 0.39 3.95
C LEU A 3 5.62 -0.63 3.22
N ASP A 4 4.41 -0.23 2.85
CA ASP A 4 3.66 -0.94 1.85
C ASP A 4 3.90 -0.29 0.48
N PHE A 5 4.24 -1.11 -0.50
CA PHE A 5 4.62 -0.67 -1.83
C PHE A 5 3.73 -1.29 -2.93
N PHE A 6 2.83 -0.42 -3.43
CA PHE A 6 2.58 -0.04 -4.83
C PHE A 6 1.72 -0.95 -5.71
N ASN A 7 0.42 -0.67 -5.76
CA ASN A 7 -0.31 -0.89 -6.98
C ASN A 7 -0.10 0.27 -7.97
N ALA A 8 0.29 -0.14 -9.16
CA ALA A 8 0.24 0.66 -10.35
C ALA A 8 -1.20 0.96 -10.74
N ALA A 9 -1.61 2.22 -10.70
CA ALA A 9 -2.54 2.72 -11.72
C ALA A 9 -1.72 3.66 -12.60
N GLY A 10 -1.02 3.07 -13.56
CA GLY A 10 -0.16 3.80 -14.49
C GLY A 10 -1.00 4.54 -15.51
N GLU A 11 -1.25 5.84 -15.27
CA GLU A 11 -1.51 6.76 -16.37
C GLU A 11 -0.17 7.35 -16.83
N GLY A 12 0.22 7.00 -18.05
CA GLY A 12 1.48 7.26 -18.72
C GLY A 12 1.63 6.26 -19.87
N ASP A 13 2.55 6.46 -20.81
CA ASP A 13 2.79 5.42 -21.81
C ASP A 13 3.28 4.13 -21.11
N ARG A 14 2.76 2.99 -21.56
CA ARG A 14 3.05 1.66 -21.01
C ARG A 14 4.55 1.42 -20.78
N PRO A 15 5.46 1.71 -21.74
CA PRO A 15 6.90 1.55 -21.53
C PRO A 15 7.44 2.34 -20.33
N THR A 16 7.09 3.62 -20.20
CA THR A 16 7.53 4.45 -19.09
C THR A 16 7.03 3.90 -17.76
N PHE A 17 5.77 3.49 -17.70
CA PHE A 17 5.18 2.93 -16.50
C PHE A 17 5.91 1.64 -16.05
N LEU A 18 6.10 0.67 -16.94
CA LEU A 18 6.79 -0.59 -16.62
C LEU A 18 8.24 -0.34 -16.19
N ARG A 19 8.96 0.58 -16.83
CA ARG A 19 10.33 0.95 -16.42
C ARG A 19 10.37 1.50 -14.99
N LEU A 20 9.42 2.37 -14.61
CA LEU A 20 9.38 2.94 -13.26
C LEU A 20 9.10 1.89 -12.18
N VAL A 21 8.26 0.91 -12.49
CA VAL A 21 8.01 -0.24 -11.60
C VAL A 21 9.29 -1.05 -11.42
N ASP A 22 9.96 -1.43 -12.51
CA ASP A 22 11.20 -2.21 -12.46
C ASP A 22 12.30 -1.50 -11.66
N GLU A 23 12.55 -0.21 -11.96
CA GLU A 23 13.52 0.61 -11.23
C GLU A 23 13.21 0.68 -9.73
N HIS A 24 11.93 0.71 -9.37
CA HIS A 24 11.55 0.73 -7.97
C HIS A 24 11.78 -0.63 -7.29
N LEU A 25 11.33 -1.72 -7.90
CA LEU A 25 11.55 -3.06 -7.39
C LEU A 25 13.04 -3.33 -7.16
N ASP A 26 13.90 -2.90 -8.09
CA ASP A 26 15.36 -2.99 -7.95
C ASP A 26 15.89 -2.15 -6.78
N ARG A 27 15.33 -0.95 -6.53
CA ARG A 27 15.68 -0.12 -5.37
C ARG A 27 15.29 -0.80 -4.05
N VAL A 28 14.10 -1.40 -3.98
CA VAL A 28 13.64 -2.15 -2.81
C VAL A 28 14.55 -3.33 -2.55
N ALA A 29 14.85 -4.15 -3.57
CA ALA A 29 15.74 -5.31 -3.41
C ALA A 29 17.14 -4.91 -2.93
N LYS A 30 17.72 -3.84 -3.48
CA LYS A 30 19.01 -3.29 -3.01
C LYS A 30 18.94 -2.84 -1.55
N PHE A 31 17.85 -2.19 -1.16
CA PHE A 31 17.66 -1.73 0.22
C PHE A 31 17.52 -2.91 1.19
N VAL A 32 16.64 -3.87 0.88
CA VAL A 32 16.41 -5.11 1.63
C VAL A 32 17.73 -5.85 1.84
N LYS A 33 18.48 -6.10 0.77
CA LYS A 33 19.78 -6.79 0.84
C LYS A 33 20.79 -6.04 1.70
N ARG A 34 20.88 -4.71 1.56
CA ARG A 34 21.84 -3.88 2.29
C ARG A 34 21.51 -3.74 3.79
N ARG A 35 20.22 -3.73 4.13
CA ARG A 35 19.75 -3.44 5.49
C ARG A 35 19.28 -4.66 6.26
N GLY A 36 19.11 -5.81 5.61
CA GLY A 36 18.56 -7.01 6.23
C GLY A 36 17.10 -6.83 6.67
N VAL A 37 16.36 -5.93 6.01
CA VAL A 37 14.96 -5.66 6.34
C VAL A 37 14.07 -6.77 5.76
N PRO A 38 13.17 -7.38 6.56
CA PRO A 38 12.19 -8.33 6.05
C PRO A 38 11.38 -7.75 4.90
N CYS A 39 11.25 -8.54 3.83
CA CYS A 39 10.48 -8.17 2.64
C CYS A 39 9.56 -9.33 2.24
N VAL A 40 8.30 -9.00 1.97
CA VAL A 40 7.32 -9.95 1.46
C VAL A 40 6.66 -9.39 0.21
N ALA A 41 6.47 -10.24 -0.78
CA ALA A 41 5.64 -9.96 -1.94
C ALA A 41 4.32 -10.73 -1.82
N VAL A 42 3.21 -10.05 -2.12
CA VAL A 42 1.86 -10.61 -2.10
C VAL A 42 1.15 -10.34 -3.43
N MET A 43 -0.02 -10.94 -3.63
CA MET A 43 -0.79 -10.81 -4.87
C MET A 43 -1.79 -9.64 -4.85
N ASN A 44 -2.36 -9.34 -3.68
CA ASN A 44 -3.33 -8.27 -3.51
C ASN A 44 -3.14 -7.57 -2.15
N HIS A 45 -3.73 -6.38 -1.99
CA HIS A 45 -3.59 -5.60 -0.76
C HIS A 45 -4.21 -6.29 0.47
N GLN A 46 -5.26 -7.09 0.28
CA GLN A 46 -5.91 -7.80 1.38
C GLN A 46 -4.97 -8.80 2.07
N GLN A 47 -4.08 -9.45 1.31
CA GLN A 47 -3.04 -10.33 1.85
C GLN A 47 -2.00 -9.57 2.67
N MET A 48 -1.73 -8.31 2.32
CA MET A 48 -0.75 -7.48 3.00
C MET A 48 -1.11 -7.25 4.47
N LEU A 49 -2.41 -7.19 4.77
CA LEU A 49 -2.91 -6.86 6.10
C LEU A 49 -2.32 -7.73 7.21
N ARG A 50 -2.16 -9.04 7.00
CA ARG A 50 -1.55 -9.91 8.03
C ARG A 50 -0.09 -9.51 8.32
N PHE A 51 0.67 -9.18 7.29
CA PHE A 51 2.06 -8.77 7.44
C PHE A 51 2.20 -7.41 8.13
N VAL A 52 1.28 -6.48 7.82
CA VAL A 52 1.23 -5.16 8.48
C VAL A 52 0.83 -5.28 9.94
N ASP A 53 -0.09 -6.18 10.28
CA ASP A 53 -0.46 -6.41 11.69
C ASP A 53 0.67 -7.08 12.48
N ASP A 54 1.38 -8.04 11.87
CA ASP A 54 2.44 -8.81 12.52
C ASP A 54 3.80 -8.09 12.59
N SER A 55 3.93 -6.92 11.96
CA SER A 55 5.21 -6.21 11.84
C SER A 55 5.70 -5.54 13.13
N GLY A 56 4.80 -5.30 14.08
CA GLY A 56 5.07 -4.49 15.27
C GLY A 56 5.26 -2.99 14.98
N CYS A 57 4.87 -2.50 13.80
CA CYS A 57 4.98 -1.08 13.47
C CYS A 57 3.86 -0.21 14.03
N ASP A 58 4.16 1.08 14.14
CA ASP A 58 3.22 2.13 14.53
C ASP A 58 2.94 3.12 13.38
N THR A 59 3.58 2.93 12.23
CA THR A 59 3.48 3.83 11.08
C THR A 59 3.42 3.02 9.81
N LEU A 60 2.33 3.20 9.04
CA LEU A 60 2.13 2.62 7.72
C LEU A 60 2.42 3.69 6.67
N LEU A 61 3.46 3.49 5.88
CA LEU A 61 3.74 4.28 4.69
C LEU A 61 3.18 3.53 3.48
N ASN A 62 2.02 3.96 3.00
CA ASN A 62 1.43 3.46 1.76
C ASN A 62 1.94 4.29 0.58
N VAL A 63 2.69 3.65 -0.32
CA VAL A 63 3.10 4.25 -1.58
C VAL A 63 2.26 3.64 -2.69
N ASP A 64 1.17 4.30 -3.05
CA ASP A 64 0.20 3.81 -4.03
C ASP A 64 -0.53 5.00 -4.67
N THR A 65 -1.05 4.83 -5.88
CA THR A 65 -1.96 5.80 -6.52
C THR A 65 -3.21 6.02 -5.67
N HIS A 66 -3.68 5.01 -4.95
CA HIS A 66 -4.83 5.07 -4.06
C HIS A 66 -4.40 5.12 -2.59
N SER A 67 -5.18 5.81 -1.78
CA SER A 67 -4.98 5.85 -0.33
C SER A 67 -5.55 4.62 0.36
N ASP A 68 -6.48 3.91 -0.29
CA ASP A 68 -7.27 2.83 0.28
C ASP A 68 -7.98 3.18 1.62
N LEU A 69 -7.96 4.46 2.01
CA LEU A 69 -8.63 4.92 3.22
C LEU A 69 -10.12 4.96 2.97
N ALA A 70 -10.85 4.54 3.99
CA ALA A 70 -12.28 4.71 4.10
C ALA A 70 -12.62 5.55 5.34
N GLU A 71 -13.91 5.83 5.51
CA GLU A 71 -14.44 6.39 6.76
C GLU A 71 -14.28 5.40 7.93
N ALA A 72 -14.33 5.93 9.15
CA ALA A 72 -14.04 5.18 10.37
C ALA A 72 -14.99 3.98 10.57
N ASP A 73 -16.21 4.09 10.07
CA ASP A 73 -17.31 3.12 10.12
C ASP A 73 -17.40 2.20 8.89
N VAL A 74 -16.30 2.05 8.14
CA VAL A 74 -16.21 1.13 7.01
C VAL A 74 -16.77 -0.26 7.33
N THR A 75 -17.57 -0.79 6.41
CA THR A 75 -18.23 -2.10 6.56
C THR A 75 -17.75 -3.14 5.56
N GLU A 76 -17.09 -2.71 4.47
CA GLU A 76 -16.59 -3.56 3.40
C GLU A 76 -15.07 -3.73 3.48
N PHE A 77 -14.59 -4.98 3.43
CA PHE A 77 -13.17 -5.28 3.27
C PHE A 77 -12.82 -5.60 1.80
N SER A 78 -12.21 -4.64 1.12
CA SER A 78 -11.81 -4.75 -0.29
C SER A 78 -10.39 -4.19 -0.50
N CYS A 79 -9.88 -4.30 -1.74
CA CYS A 79 -8.60 -3.68 -2.11
C CYS A 79 -8.56 -2.16 -1.87
N GLY A 80 -9.71 -1.48 -1.87
CA GLY A 80 -9.80 -0.03 -1.66
C GLY A 80 -10.08 0.39 -0.22
N THR A 81 -10.21 -0.55 0.72
CA THR A 81 -10.53 -0.25 2.12
C THR A 81 -9.62 -0.96 3.13
N TRP A 82 -8.66 -1.76 2.66
CA TRP A 82 -7.93 -2.71 3.49
C TRP A 82 -7.14 -2.05 4.63
N VAL A 83 -6.59 -0.85 4.43
CA VAL A 83 -5.87 -0.09 5.47
C VAL A 83 -6.74 0.25 6.67
N SER A 84 -8.06 0.29 6.49
CA SER A 84 -9.02 0.53 7.57
C SER A 84 -9.18 -0.66 8.51
N TYR A 85 -8.62 -1.82 8.14
CA TYR A 85 -8.63 -3.05 8.93
C TYR A 85 -7.30 -3.32 9.65
N VAL A 86 -6.30 -2.44 9.50
CA VAL A 86 -5.04 -2.51 10.25
C VAL A 86 -5.32 -2.40 11.74
N SER A 87 -4.90 -3.42 12.49
CA SER A 87 -5.19 -3.63 13.91
C SER A 87 -4.82 -2.44 14.79
N TRP A 88 -3.74 -1.74 14.43
CA TRP A 88 -3.18 -0.62 15.17
C TRP A 88 -3.57 0.76 14.60
N ARG A 89 -4.55 0.86 13.68
CA ARG A 89 -4.94 2.15 13.06
C ARG A 89 -5.22 3.27 14.06
N LYS A 90 -5.91 2.95 15.17
CA LYS A 90 -6.36 3.91 16.20
C LYS A 90 -5.21 4.55 17.00
N LYS A 91 -4.02 3.95 16.95
CA LYS A 91 -2.84 4.42 17.68
C LYS A 91 -1.71 4.83 16.74
N GLY A 92 -1.66 4.21 15.56
CA GLY A 92 -0.61 4.43 14.58
C GLY A 92 -0.85 5.59 13.64
N ARG A 93 0.18 5.87 12.86
CA ARG A 93 0.21 6.90 11.83
C ARG A 93 0.06 6.27 10.45
N TYR A 94 -0.77 6.88 9.63
CA TYR A 94 -0.89 6.57 8.22
C TYR A 94 -0.24 7.67 7.38
N VAL A 95 0.65 7.28 6.47
CA VAL A 95 1.30 8.18 5.53
C VAL A 95 1.00 7.68 4.13
N TRP A 96 0.26 8.48 3.35
CA TRP A 96 0.02 8.21 1.94
C TRP A 96 0.95 9.04 1.07
N HIS A 97 1.78 8.37 0.27
CA HIS A 97 2.70 8.97 -0.68
C HIS A 97 2.32 8.60 -2.11
N HIS A 98 2.06 9.60 -2.95
CA HIS A 98 1.53 9.35 -4.29
C HIS A 98 1.91 10.46 -5.29
N GLY A 99 1.83 10.14 -6.59
CA GLY A 99 2.16 11.06 -7.68
C GLY A 99 1.03 11.99 -8.13
N TYR A 100 -0.23 11.68 -7.76
CA TYR A 100 -1.43 12.25 -8.38
C TYR A 100 -2.12 13.32 -7.52
N THR A 101 -3.31 13.77 -7.90
CA THR A 101 -4.16 14.61 -7.04
C THR A 101 -4.83 13.73 -5.99
N ALA A 102 -5.09 14.28 -4.81
CA ALA A 102 -5.69 13.50 -3.72
C ALA A 102 -7.07 12.93 -4.09
N TYR A 103 -7.80 13.64 -4.95
CA TYR A 103 -9.11 13.23 -5.48
C TYR A 103 -9.10 11.92 -6.26
N ARG A 104 -7.97 11.55 -6.89
CA ARG A 104 -7.86 10.32 -7.69
C ARG A 104 -7.52 9.09 -6.87
N GLY A 105 -6.99 9.28 -5.67
CA GLY A 105 -6.64 8.18 -4.76
C GLY A 105 -7.59 8.02 -3.59
N ASP A 106 -8.68 8.80 -3.55
CA ASP A 106 -9.69 8.64 -2.52
C ASP A 106 -10.60 7.47 -2.88
N CYS A 107 -10.51 6.37 -2.12
CA CYS A 107 -11.39 5.23 -2.25
C CYS A 107 -12.64 5.37 -1.37
N SER A 108 -12.72 6.41 -0.54
CA SER A 108 -13.89 6.67 0.28
C SER A 108 -14.97 7.32 -0.58
N GLY A 109 -15.97 6.52 -0.93
CA GLY A 109 -17.05 6.94 -1.85
C GLY A 109 -17.88 8.14 -1.36
N ASN A 110 -17.87 8.44 -0.05
CA ASN A 110 -18.81 9.39 0.56
C ASN A 110 -18.17 10.62 1.23
N VAL A 111 -16.92 10.55 1.72
CA VAL A 111 -16.26 11.69 2.39
C VAL A 111 -14.89 11.94 1.81
N ASN A 112 -14.72 13.08 1.14
CA ASN A 112 -13.39 13.45 0.64
C ASN A 112 -12.43 13.76 1.79
N LEU A 113 -11.64 12.77 2.21
CA LEU A 113 -10.72 12.84 3.35
C LEU A 113 -9.61 13.85 3.10
N PHE A 114 -9.29 14.12 1.82
CA PHE A 114 -8.15 14.95 1.42
C PHE A 114 -8.50 16.30 0.79
N ARG A 115 -9.78 16.72 0.85
CA ARG A 115 -10.16 18.13 0.76
C ARG A 115 -9.40 18.94 1.84
N PRO A 116 -9.34 20.28 1.79
CA PRO A 116 -8.54 21.09 2.71
C PRO A 116 -9.05 20.97 4.17
N ARG A 117 -8.71 19.84 4.78
CA ARG A 117 -9.01 19.42 6.14
C ARG A 117 -7.67 19.30 6.88
N PRO A 118 -7.56 19.83 8.10
CA PRO A 118 -6.43 19.58 8.99
C PRO A 118 -6.15 18.08 9.19
N ARG A 119 -4.90 17.72 9.51
CA ARG A 119 -4.49 16.32 9.77
C ARG A 119 -5.35 15.64 10.84
N PHE A 120 -5.69 16.38 11.89
CA PHE A 120 -6.50 15.89 13.01
C PHE A 120 -7.89 15.44 12.54
N GLU A 121 -8.57 16.24 11.72
CA GLU A 121 -9.89 15.88 11.17
C GLU A 121 -9.81 14.64 10.29
N ARG A 122 -8.74 14.50 9.49
CA ARG A 122 -8.53 13.30 8.67
C ARG A 122 -8.37 12.03 9.52
N GLY A 123 -7.65 12.13 10.63
CA GLY A 123 -7.52 11.04 11.60
C GLY A 123 -8.86 10.62 12.18
N GLN A 124 -9.63 11.59 12.69
CA GLN A 124 -10.97 11.33 13.24
C GLN A 124 -11.91 10.66 12.23
N LEU A 125 -11.90 11.11 10.99
CA LEU A 125 -12.80 10.61 9.94
C LEU A 125 -12.44 9.22 9.44
N SER A 126 -11.15 8.86 9.43
CA SER A 126 -10.68 7.55 8.94
C SER A 126 -10.47 6.52 10.06
N GLY A 127 -10.51 6.96 11.32
CA GLY A 127 -10.18 6.13 12.48
C GLY A 127 -8.69 5.92 12.72
N TRP A 128 -7.83 6.66 12.01
CA TRP A 128 -6.38 6.68 12.24
C TRP A 128 -5.99 7.76 13.25
N ASN A 129 -4.93 7.55 14.04
CA ASN A 129 -4.48 8.58 14.99
C ASN A 129 -3.90 9.81 14.27
N ASP A 130 -3.14 9.60 13.18
CA ASP A 130 -2.57 10.67 12.37
C ASP A 130 -2.55 10.27 10.89
N VAL A 131 -2.99 11.17 10.01
CA VAL A 131 -3.05 10.96 8.56
C VAL A 131 -2.25 12.05 7.84
N ILE A 132 -1.13 11.62 7.24
CA ILE A 132 -0.24 12.46 6.47
C ILE A 132 -0.39 12.15 4.99
N HIS A 133 -0.58 13.21 4.21
CA HIS A 133 -0.68 13.17 2.77
C HIS A 133 0.57 13.80 2.15
N ARG A 134 1.24 13.09 1.23
CA ARG A 134 2.45 13.55 0.55
C ARG A 134 2.33 13.34 -0.96
N ARG A 135 2.12 14.44 -1.68
CA ARG A 135 2.19 14.44 -3.15
C ARG A 135 3.63 14.63 -3.61
N SER A 136 4.15 13.65 -4.36
CA SER A 136 5.46 13.74 -5.00
C SER A 136 5.52 12.80 -6.20
N ILE A 137 5.97 13.35 -7.34
CA ILE A 137 6.26 12.57 -8.55
C ILE A 137 7.44 11.61 -8.30
N LYS A 138 8.36 11.99 -7.40
CA LYS A 138 9.47 11.14 -7.00
C LYS A 138 9.01 10.16 -5.92
N MET A 139 9.42 8.91 -6.08
CA MET A 139 9.31 7.87 -5.05
C MET A 139 9.99 8.32 -3.74
N PRO A 140 9.43 7.99 -2.58
CA PRO A 140 10.02 8.39 -1.31
C PRO A 140 11.40 7.74 -1.14
N ALA A 141 12.27 8.41 -0.39
CA ALA A 141 13.53 7.81 0.01
C ALA A 141 13.25 6.65 0.98
N LEU A 142 13.89 5.50 0.76
CA LEU A 142 13.89 4.40 1.71
C LEU A 142 14.81 4.78 2.87
N THR A 143 14.21 5.15 4.01
CA THR A 143 14.94 5.63 5.19
C THR A 143 15.33 4.49 6.12
N ASN A 144 16.23 4.77 7.07
CA ASN A 144 16.68 3.76 8.04
C ASN A 144 15.60 3.35 9.06
N ASN A 145 14.47 4.04 9.11
CA ASN A 145 13.38 3.77 10.05
C ASN A 145 12.38 2.70 9.52
N ILE A 146 12.61 2.21 8.30
CA ILE A 146 11.81 1.13 7.70
C ILE A 146 12.26 -0.19 8.31
N THR A 147 11.31 -0.88 8.93
CA THR A 147 11.54 -2.12 9.69
C THR A 147 10.98 -3.35 8.97
N SER A 148 10.02 -3.16 8.06
CA SER A 148 9.53 -4.20 7.15
C SER A 148 9.04 -3.59 5.83
N ILE A 149 9.03 -4.40 4.77
CA ILE A 149 8.55 -4.01 3.44
C ILE A 149 7.55 -5.04 2.91
N GLY A 150 6.38 -4.54 2.50
CA GLY A 150 5.42 -5.25 1.68
C GLY A 150 5.49 -4.78 0.23
N VAL A 151 5.35 -5.69 -0.73
CA VAL A 151 5.23 -5.38 -2.16
C VAL A 151 4.01 -6.06 -2.75
N CYS A 152 3.16 -5.30 -3.43
CA CYS A 152 1.94 -5.81 -4.07
C CYS A 152 1.70 -5.10 -5.41
N LEU A 153 1.91 -5.79 -6.54
CA LEU A 153 1.47 -5.27 -7.85
C LEU A 153 0.06 -5.80 -8.13
N SER A 154 -0.96 -5.12 -7.60
CA SER A 154 -2.33 -5.63 -7.66
C SER A 154 -2.85 -5.68 -9.11
N PRO A 155 -3.21 -6.87 -9.62
CA PRO A 155 -3.58 -7.06 -11.02
C PRO A 155 -4.94 -6.44 -11.38
N SER A 156 -5.76 -6.05 -10.41
CA SER A 156 -7.18 -5.76 -10.64
C SER A 156 -7.49 -4.40 -11.29
N TYR A 157 -6.49 -3.55 -11.57
CA TYR A 157 -6.72 -2.16 -11.98
C TYR A 157 -5.78 -1.63 -13.07
N VAL A 158 -5.09 -2.52 -13.79
CA VAL A 158 -4.22 -2.14 -14.91
C VAL A 158 -4.51 -2.96 -16.16
N ASP A 159 -4.54 -2.28 -17.30
CA ASP A 159 -4.55 -2.90 -18.63
C ASP A 159 -3.35 -3.84 -18.85
N TYR A 160 -2.34 -3.76 -17.98
CA TYR A 160 -1.09 -4.52 -17.99
C TYR A 160 -0.93 -5.45 -16.77
N ALA A 161 -2.05 -5.97 -16.26
CA ALA A 161 -2.09 -6.89 -15.10
C ALA A 161 -1.18 -8.11 -15.29
N LYS A 162 -1.13 -8.66 -16.51
CA LYS A 162 -0.28 -9.81 -16.81
C LYS A 162 1.21 -9.44 -16.72
N GLU A 163 1.61 -8.34 -17.34
CA GLU A 163 2.99 -7.89 -17.41
C GLU A 163 3.51 -7.49 -16.03
N THR A 164 2.72 -6.74 -15.26
CA THR A 164 3.07 -6.40 -13.88
C THR A 164 3.16 -7.64 -12.99
N GLY A 165 2.23 -8.61 -13.15
CA GLY A 165 2.30 -9.89 -12.47
C GLY A 165 3.54 -10.72 -12.83
N ASP A 166 3.93 -10.75 -14.11
CA ASP A 166 5.14 -11.43 -14.59
C ASP A 166 6.41 -10.74 -14.06
N MET A 167 6.46 -9.40 -14.08
CA MET A 167 7.55 -8.62 -13.50
C MET A 167 7.73 -8.89 -12.00
N LEU A 168 6.65 -8.90 -11.21
CA LEU A 168 6.72 -9.21 -9.79
C LEU A 168 7.26 -10.62 -9.57
N ARG A 169 6.78 -11.59 -10.36
CA ARG A 169 7.21 -13.00 -10.28
C ARG A 169 8.70 -13.15 -10.59
N ASP A 170 9.19 -12.48 -11.63
CA ASP A 170 10.59 -12.54 -12.02
C ASP A 170 11.48 -11.84 -11.01
N TRP A 171 11.04 -10.69 -10.49
CA TRP A 171 11.74 -9.98 -9.41
C TRP A 171 11.85 -10.82 -8.13
N VAL A 172 10.74 -11.43 -7.70
CA VAL A 172 10.70 -12.36 -6.56
C VAL A 172 11.75 -13.46 -6.70
N LYS A 173 11.80 -14.11 -7.87
CA LYS A 173 12.77 -15.17 -8.17
C LYS A 173 14.20 -14.65 -8.18
N LYS A 174 14.46 -13.56 -8.91
CA LYS A 174 15.78 -12.94 -9.09
C LYS A 174 16.41 -12.55 -7.75
N HIS A 175 15.60 -12.06 -6.81
CA HIS A 175 16.08 -11.53 -5.54
C HIS A 175 15.80 -12.44 -4.34
N ASN A 176 15.27 -13.65 -4.57
CA ASN A 176 14.89 -14.61 -3.52
C ASN A 176 14.00 -13.99 -2.43
N ILE A 177 13.02 -13.19 -2.84
CA ILE A 177 12.07 -12.53 -1.93
C ILE A 177 10.99 -13.52 -1.54
N ARG A 178 10.55 -13.49 -0.28
CA ARG A 178 9.43 -14.31 0.17
C ARG A 178 8.18 -13.90 -0.59
N TYR A 179 7.55 -14.83 -1.29
CA TYR A 179 6.27 -14.61 -1.97
C TYR A 179 5.16 -15.44 -1.34
N VAL A 180 4.05 -14.78 -1.04
CA VAL A 180 2.86 -15.42 -0.49
C VAL A 180 1.84 -15.56 -1.61
N LYS A 181 1.67 -16.79 -2.07
CA LYS A 181 0.66 -17.11 -3.07
C LYS A 181 -0.70 -17.16 -2.38
N GLY A 182 -1.71 -16.56 -3.02
CA GLY A 182 -3.10 -16.78 -2.66
C GLY A 182 -4.02 -16.65 -3.87
N ARG A 183 -5.29 -16.28 -3.65
CA ARG A 183 -6.28 -16.09 -4.73
C ARG A 183 -6.38 -14.62 -5.12
N LEU A 184 -6.81 -14.34 -6.35
CA LEU A 184 -7.11 -12.98 -6.81
C LEU A 184 -8.13 -12.31 -5.89
N ASP A 185 -9.23 -13.02 -5.61
CA ASP A 185 -10.27 -12.62 -4.66
C ASP A 185 -10.19 -13.47 -3.40
N GLU A 186 -9.29 -13.12 -2.47
CA GLU A 186 -9.34 -13.74 -1.15
C GLU A 186 -10.45 -13.10 -0.32
N HIS A 187 -11.54 -13.84 -0.13
CA HIS A 187 -12.67 -13.48 0.72
C HIS A 187 -12.31 -13.49 2.22
N PHE A 188 -11.33 -12.70 2.65
CA PHE A 188 -11.09 -12.39 4.07
C PHE A 188 -12.25 -11.63 4.72
N ALA A 189 -13.13 -11.02 3.90
CA ALA A 189 -14.22 -10.14 4.32
C ALA A 189 -15.18 -10.74 5.36
N PHE A 190 -15.36 -12.06 5.40
CA PHE A 190 -16.30 -12.70 6.33
C PHE A 190 -15.78 -12.84 7.76
N THR A 191 -14.49 -12.59 8.03
CA THR A 191 -13.86 -12.96 9.32
C THR A 191 -13.21 -11.81 10.07
N ARG A 192 -13.16 -10.60 9.49
CA ARG A 192 -12.46 -9.46 10.08
C ARG A 192 -13.40 -8.27 10.21
N THR A 193 -13.42 -7.68 11.39
CA THR A 193 -14.04 -6.38 11.65
C THR A 193 -12.94 -5.34 11.81
N PRO A 194 -13.12 -4.11 11.32
CA PRO A 194 -12.15 -3.06 11.56
C PRO A 194 -12.03 -2.82 13.09
N PRO A 195 -10.86 -2.40 13.60
CA PRO A 195 -10.72 -2.07 15.01
C PRO A 195 -11.73 -1.00 15.41
N LYS A 196 -12.50 -1.28 16.47
CA LYS A 196 -13.44 -0.35 17.09
C LYS A 196 -12.67 0.80 17.75
#